data_AF-A0AA51IS41-F1
#
_entry.id   AF-A0AA51IS41-F1
#
_cell.length_a   1.000
_cell.length_b   1.000
_cell.length_c   1.000
_cell.angle_alpha   90.00
_cell.angle_beta   90.00
_cell.angle_gamma   90.00
#
_symmetry.space_group_name_H-M   'P 1'
#
loop_
_entity.id
_entity.type
_entity.pdbx_description
1 polymer ?
#
loop_
_entity_poly.entity_id
_entity_poly.type
_entity_poly.pdbx_seq_one_letter_code
_entity_poly.pdbx_strand_id
1 'polypeptide(L)' 'SKVPQAVRFFNRSSIVRDWYKGELGNALSLINSHDVSFVMYYAPWDAESQYVRGEFEKTANILSDRV' A
#
# COMPACT_ATOMS: atom_id res chain seq x y z
N SER A 1 -12.29 14.15 -20.30
CA SER A 1 -12.13 13.02 -19.37
C SER A 1 -10.79 13.18 -18.65
N LYS A 2 -10.78 13.46 -17.34
CA LYS A 2 -9.51 13.56 -16.58
C LYS A 2 -9.18 12.17 -16.07
N VAL A 3 -8.25 11.48 -16.71
CA VAL A 3 -7.75 10.21 -16.21
C VAL A 3 -6.96 10.49 -14.93
N PRO A 4 -7.23 9.79 -13.82
CA PRO A 4 -6.44 9.94 -12.61
C PRO A 4 -4.97 9.63 -12.91
N GLN A 5 -4.06 10.53 -12.53
CA GLN A 5 -2.63 10.24 -12.64
C GLN A 5 -2.22 9.21 -11.60
N ALA A 6 -1.29 8.34 -11.97
CA ALA A 6 -0.63 7.43 -11.05
C ALA A 6 0.26 8.24 -10.09
N VAL A 7 -0.32 8.63 -8.97
CA VAL A 7 0.35 9.30 -7.86
C VAL A 7 0.51 8.34 -6.71
N ARG A 8 1.59 8.50 -5.93
CA ARG A 8 1.79 7.73 -4.71
C ARG A 8 0.64 7.98 -3.74
N PHE A 9 0.17 6.92 -3.12
CA PHE A 9 -0.86 7.00 -2.10
C PHE A 9 -0.25 7.17 -0.71
N PHE A 10 0.87 6.50 -0.46
CA PHE A 10 1.65 6.60 0.77
C PHE A 10 2.85 7.55 0.61
N ASN A 11 3.33 8.10 1.73
CA ASN A 11 4.50 8.99 1.71
C ASN A 11 5.76 8.20 1.30
N ARG A 12 6.75 8.87 0.69
CA ARG A 12 8.07 8.28 0.39
C ARG A 12 8.81 7.80 1.64
N SER A 13 8.56 8.41 2.79
CA SER A 13 9.11 7.99 4.08
C SER A 13 8.31 6.88 4.75
N SER A 14 7.19 6.44 4.15
CA SER A 14 6.39 5.35 4.68
C SER A 14 7.12 4.02 4.50
N ILE A 15 7.00 3.13 5.47
CA ILE A 15 7.50 1.75 5.38
C ILE A 15 6.60 0.87 4.51
N VAL A 16 5.38 1.33 4.21
CA VAL A 16 4.44 0.62 3.33
C VAL A 16 4.98 0.66 1.90
N ARG A 17 5.13 -0.51 1.27
CA ARG A 17 5.53 -0.60 -0.13
C ARG A 17 4.33 -0.34 -1.04
N ASP A 18 4.37 0.80 -1.73
CA ASP A 18 3.28 1.28 -2.58
C ASP A 18 3.53 0.96 -4.07
N TRP A 19 2.61 0.21 -4.70
CA TRP A 19 2.65 -0.23 -6.11
C TRP A 19 1.64 0.53 -7.00
N TYR A 20 1.60 1.85 -6.87
CA TYR A 20 0.67 2.76 -7.56
C TYR A 20 0.80 2.82 -9.10
N LYS A 21 1.82 2.21 -9.72
CA LYS A 21 1.98 2.17 -11.18
C LYS A 21 1.49 0.86 -11.82
N GLY A 22 0.80 0.02 -11.05
CA GLY A 22 0.33 -1.28 -11.54
C GLY A 22 1.42 -2.34 -11.57
N GLU A 23 2.40 -2.27 -10.67
CA GLU A 23 3.51 -3.21 -10.54
C GLU A 23 3.08 -4.55 -9.89
N LEU A 24 1.94 -5.10 -10.30
CA LEU A 24 1.29 -6.26 -9.68
C LEU A 24 2.18 -7.51 -9.66
N GLY A 25 2.95 -7.77 -10.72
CA GLY A 25 3.88 -8.91 -10.74
C GLY A 25 4.94 -8.82 -9.65
N ASN A 26 5.50 -7.63 -9.42
CA ASN A 26 6.47 -7.40 -8.35
C ASN A 26 5.81 -7.48 -6.97
N ALA A 27 4.58 -6.99 -6.83
CA ALA A 27 3.80 -7.10 -5.61
C ALA A 27 3.53 -8.57 -5.25
N LEU A 28 3.04 -9.36 -6.20
CA LEU A 28 2.73 -10.78 -5.99
C LEU A 28 3.97 -11.60 -5.65
N SER A 29 5.10 -11.36 -6.33
CA SER A 29 6.37 -12.03 -6.00
C SER A 29 6.82 -11.74 -4.56
N LEU A 30 6.65 -10.50 -4.08
CA LEU A 30 6.98 -10.15 -2.69
C LEU A 30 6.00 -10.75 -1.69
N ILE A 31 4.71 -10.73 -2.00
CA ILE A 31 3.66 -11.31 -1.16
C ILE A 31 3.91 -12.82 -0.98
N ASN A 32 4.27 -13.52 -2.06
CA ASN A 32 4.54 -14.96 -2.04
C ASN A 32 5.86 -15.33 -1.35
N SER A 33 6.74 -14.37 -1.06
CA SER A 33 8.00 -14.63 -0.34
C SER A 33 7.88 -14.53 1.18
N HIS A 34 6.68 -14.25 1.71
CA HIS A 34 6.43 -14.12 3.14
C HIS A 34 5.28 -15.04 3.57
N ASP A 35 5.37 -15.58 4.78
CA ASP A 35 4.33 -16.47 5.34
C ASP A 35 3.00 -15.74 5.56
N VAL A 36 3.08 -14.46 5.94
CA VAL A 36 1.92 -13.58 6.16
C VAL A 36 2.20 -12.23 5.53
N SER A 37 1.27 -11.76 4.70
CA SER A 37 1.33 -10.44 4.07
C SER A 37 0.04 -9.67 4.31
N PHE A 38 0.15 -8.39 4.64
CA PHE A 38 -0.98 -7.48 4.75
C PHE A 38 -1.03 -6.56 3.52
N VAL A 39 -2.07 -6.69 2.70
CA VAL A 39 -2.16 -6.04 1.38
C VAL A 39 -3.39 -5.16 1.31
N MET A 40 -3.21 -3.89 0.96
CA MET A 40 -4.30 -2.94 0.72
C MET A 40 -4.50 -2.73 -0.77
N TYR A 41 -5.67 -3.14 -1.28
CA TYR A 41 -6.16 -2.70 -2.59
C TYR A 41 -6.90 -1.38 -2.40
N TYR A 42 -6.50 -0.33 -3.11
CA TYR A 42 -7.01 1.01 -2.90
C TYR A 42 -7.20 1.77 -4.21
N ALA A 43 -7.95 2.87 -4.14
CA ALA A 43 -7.94 3.91 -5.16
C ALA A 43 -7.60 5.27 -4.51
N PRO A 44 -6.70 6.09 -5.08
CA PRO A 44 -6.30 7.35 -4.47
C PRO A 44 -7.44 8.35 -4.21
N TRP A 45 -8.53 8.26 -4.97
CA TRP A 45 -9.71 9.13 -4.90
C TRP A 45 -10.85 8.54 -4.05
N ASP A 46 -10.70 7.31 -3.58
CA ASP A 46 -11.72 6.66 -2.76
C ASP A 46 -11.66 7.15 -1.31
N ALA A 47 -12.83 7.49 -0.75
CA ALA A 47 -12.93 8.12 0.57
C ALA A 47 -12.52 7.17 1.70
N GLU A 48 -12.96 5.91 1.64
CA GLU A 48 -12.62 4.88 2.63
C GLU A 48 -11.13 4.57 2.60
N SER A 49 -10.54 4.46 1.40
CA SER A 49 -9.11 4.30 1.21
C SER A 49 -8.35 5.43 1.90
N GLN A 50 -8.73 6.70 1.65
CA GLN A 50 -8.08 7.85 2.27
C GLN A 50 -8.22 7.87 3.79
N TYR A 51 -9.39 7.49 4.30
CA TYR A 51 -9.67 7.43 5.73
C TYR A 51 -8.79 6.37 6.43
N VAL A 52 -8.70 5.17 5.87
CA VAL A 52 -7.95 4.04 6.46
C VAL A 52 -6.44 4.16 6.29
N ARG A 53 -5.96 4.95 5.32
CA ARG A 53 -4.53 5.09 4.98
C ARG A 53 -3.61 5.25 6.20
N GLY A 54 -3.98 6.14 7.13
CA GLY A 54 -3.16 6.41 8.32
C GLY A 54 -3.10 5.23 9.28
N GLU A 55 -4.21 4.51 9.47
CA GLU A 55 -4.24 3.31 10.32
C GLU A 55 -3.47 2.15 9.69
N PHE A 56 -3.49 2.04 8.36
CA PHE A 56 -2.67 1.08 7.63
C PHE A 56 -1.16 1.35 7.83
N GLU A 57 -0.73 2.61 7.72
CA GLU A 57 0.66 2.99 8.02
C GLU A 57 1.05 2.71 9.47
N LYS A 58 0.19 3.03 10.45
CA LYS A 58 0.45 2.71 11.87
C LYS A 58 0.58 1.20 12.10
N THR A 59 -0.31 0.41 11.50
CA THR A 59 -0.28 -1.04 11.62
C THR A 59 1.02 -1.61 11.06
N ALA A 60 1.47 -1.11 9.90
CA ALA A 60 2.76 -1.50 9.34
C ALA A 60 3.91 -1.22 10.32
N ASN A 61 3.90 -0.09 11.05
CA ASN A 61 4.97 0.26 11.98
C ASN A 61 4.95 -0.60 13.25
N ILE A 62 3.76 -1.05 13.68
CA ILE A 62 3.63 -1.96 14.82
C ILE A 62 4.09 -3.36 14.45
N LEU A 63 3.83 -3.78 13.21
CA LEU A 63 4.15 -5.11 12.71
C LEU A 63 5.60 -5.22 12.19
N SER A 64 6.26 -4.13 11.81
CA SER A 64 7.63 -4.17 11.26
C SER A 64 8.66 -4.84 12.17
N ASP A 65 8.40 -4.85 13.48
CA ASP A 65 9.29 -5.45 14.49
C ASP A 65 8.85 -6.87 14.91
N ARG A 66 7.76 -7.38 14.32
CA ARG A 66 7.08 -8.61 14.76
C ARG A 66 7.01 -9.69 13.67
N VAL A 67 7.36 -9.36 12.44
CA VAL A 67 7.37 -10.29 11.29
C VAL A 67 8.72 -10.24 10.59
#